data_AF-A0A914EAL2-F1
#
_entry.id   AF-A0A914EAL2-F1
#
_cell.length_a   1.000
_cell.length_b   1.000
_cell.length_c   1.000
_cell.angle_alpha   90.00
_cell.angle_beta   90.00
_cell.angle_gamma   90.00
#
_symmetry.space_group_name_H-M   'P 1'
#
loop_
_entity.id
_entity.type
_entity.pdbx_description
1 polymer ?
#
loop_
_entity_poly.entity_id
_entity_poly.type
_entity_poly.pdbx_seq_one_letter_code
_entity_poly.pdbx_strand_id
1 'polypeptide(L)'
;MNPGQINNTNISDKEISFMANVGPLGFQTYFVSILTSTGQTSISTKQETRIDVSTKSITNERIRLDFDDLGYLSTLHDLSTGQNYSIRQEFFYYHGHNVFWITTSFATKHQLIDA
;
A
#
# COMPACT_ATOMS: atom_id res chain seq x y z
N MET A 1 26.05 -14.67 7.00
CA MET A 1 25.74 -13.40 7.70
C MET A 1 24.90 -12.56 6.76
N ASN A 2 23.64 -12.29 7.10
CA ASN A 2 22.68 -11.62 6.23
C ASN A 2 22.66 -10.11 6.58
N PRO A 3 23.09 -9.20 5.70
CA PRO A 3 23.07 -7.77 5.98
C PRO A 3 21.68 -7.22 5.61
N GLY A 4 20.90 -6.71 6.58
CA GLY A 4 19.69 -5.95 6.26
C GLY A 4 18.52 -5.96 7.23
N GLN A 5 18.62 -6.56 8.43
CA GLN A 5 17.57 -6.35 9.44
C GLN A 5 17.80 -5.00 10.13
N ILE A 6 17.01 -4.00 9.72
CA ILE A 6 16.87 -2.73 10.41
C ILE A 6 16.17 -3.06 11.74
N ASN A 7 16.92 -3.09 12.84
CA ASN A 7 16.38 -3.26 14.18
C ASN A 7 15.61 -1.99 14.57
N ASN A 8 14.34 -1.94 14.17
CA ASN A 8 13.46 -0.82 14.48
C ASN A 8 12.82 -1.03 15.87
N THR A 9 13.59 -0.79 16.92
CA THR A 9 13.17 -0.92 18.33
C THR A 9 12.33 0.26 18.84
N ASN A 10 11.90 1.18 17.96
CA ASN A 10 11.10 2.37 18.29
C ASN A 10 9.74 2.40 17.58
N ILE A 11 9.13 1.25 17.33
CA ILE A 11 7.77 1.20 16.79
C ILE A 11 6.81 1.14 17.98
N SER A 12 6.05 2.21 18.22
CA SER A 12 4.88 2.13 19.09
C SER A 12 3.87 1.18 18.46
N ASP A 13 3.33 0.27 19.26
CA ASP A 13 2.30 -0.70 18.89
C ASP A 13 0.92 -0.07 18.65
N LYS A 14 0.81 1.27 18.79
CA LYS A 14 -0.45 2.00 18.78
C LYS A 14 -0.41 3.17 17.83
N GLU A 15 -1.49 3.31 17.06
CA GLU A 15 -1.76 4.46 16.21
C GLU A 15 -2.89 5.30 16.84
N ILE A 16 -2.74 6.63 16.81
CA ILE A 16 -3.79 7.57 17.19
C ILE A 16 -4.37 8.16 15.90
N SER A 17 -5.62 7.82 15.60
CA SER A 17 -6.35 8.36 14.43
C SER A 17 -7.55 9.18 14.92
N PHE A 18 -7.70 10.42 14.44
CA PHE A 18 -8.84 11.29 14.73
C PHE A 18 -9.19 12.16 13.51
N MET A 19 -10.44 12.59 13.42
CA MET A 19 -10.89 13.50 12.36
C MET A 19 -10.60 14.95 12.74
N ALA A 20 -9.72 15.61 11.98
CA ALA A 20 -9.48 17.04 12.12
C ALA A 20 -10.48 17.85 11.27
N ASN A 21 -11.12 18.85 11.87
CA ASN A 21 -11.94 19.82 11.16
C ASN A 21 -11.19 21.17 11.13
N VAL A 22 -10.90 21.67 9.94
CA VAL A 22 -10.14 22.91 9.74
C VAL A 22 -10.97 23.85 8.86
N GLY A 23 -11.13 25.09 9.32
CA GLY A 23 -11.89 26.11 8.60
C GLY A 23 -11.19 26.58 7.31
N PRO A 24 -11.93 27.15 6.34
CA PRO A 24 -11.33 27.69 5.12
C PRO A 24 -10.28 28.77 5.40
N LEU A 25 -9.14 28.70 4.73
CA LEU A 25 -8.02 29.65 4.85
C LEU A 25 -7.46 29.83 6.29
N GLY A 26 -7.81 28.94 7.22
CA GLY A 26 -7.42 29.02 8.63
C GLY A 26 -6.40 27.95 9.04
N PHE A 27 -6.08 27.95 10.34
CA PHE A 27 -5.32 26.88 10.99
C PHE A 27 -6.06 26.42 12.25
N GLN A 28 -5.85 25.16 12.63
CA GLN A 28 -6.40 24.57 13.86
C GLN A 28 -5.28 23.82 14.59
N THR A 29 -5.18 24.03 15.89
CA THR A 29 -4.20 23.34 16.73
C THR A 29 -4.90 22.25 17.54
N TYR A 30 -4.28 21.07 17.58
CA TYR A 30 -4.74 19.93 18.36
C TYR A 30 -3.66 19.56 19.37
N PHE A 31 -4.06 19.33 20.61
CA PHE A 31 -3.16 18.90 21.68
C PHE A 31 -3.43 17.44 22.00
N VAL A 32 -2.39 16.61 21.93
CA VAL A 32 -2.45 15.19 22.29
C VAL A 32 -1.77 15.01 23.64
N SER A 33 -2.48 14.43 24.60
CA SER A 33 -1.96 14.17 25.94
C SER A 33 -2.30 12.74 26.39
N ILE A 34 -1.46 12.19 27.26
CA ILE A 34 -1.72 10.91 27.92
C ILE A 34 -2.54 11.22 29.17
N LEU A 35 -3.83 10.87 29.15
CA LEU A 35 -4.68 10.96 30.33
C LEU A 35 -4.47 9.72 31.19
N THR A 36 -4.07 9.92 32.44
CA THR A 36 -3.90 8.84 33.44
C THR A 36 -5.18 8.56 34.23
N SER A 37 -6.23 9.37 34.07
CA SER A 37 -7.55 9.18 34.67
C SER A 37 -8.60 8.86 33.61
N THR A 38 -9.66 8.16 34.03
CA THR A 38 -10.81 7.69 33.23
C THR A 38 -11.72 8.83 32.74
N GLY A 39 -11.14 9.94 32.27
CA GLY A 39 -11.85 11.03 31.63
C GLY A 39 -12.40 10.59 30.28
N GLN A 40 -13.71 10.77 30.11
CA GLN A 40 -14.50 10.39 28.93
C GLN A 40 -13.89 10.88 27.62
N THR A 41 -13.01 10.08 27.05
CA THR A 41 -12.67 10.13 25.63
C THR A 41 -13.08 8.78 25.11
N SER A 42 -13.91 8.71 24.06
CA SER A 42 -14.30 7.45 23.43
C SER A 42 -13.05 6.81 22.81
N ILE A 43 -12.26 6.12 23.64
CA ILE A 43 -11.20 5.24 23.18
C ILE A 43 -11.94 4.07 22.51
N SER A 44 -12.08 4.14 21.19
CA SER A 44 -12.33 2.92 20.42
C SER A 44 -11.04 2.13 20.48
N THR A 45 -10.86 1.39 21.58
CA THR A 45 -9.87 0.32 21.60
C THR A 45 -10.34 -0.61 20.50
N LYS A 46 -9.64 -0.61 19.36
CA LYS A 46 -9.81 -1.69 18.39
C LYS A 46 -9.40 -2.94 19.15
N GLN A 47 -10.38 -3.62 19.74
CA GLN A 47 -10.19 -4.99 20.17
C GLN A 47 -9.72 -5.70 18.91
N GLU A 48 -8.55 -6.32 19.01
CA GLU A 48 -7.98 -7.14 17.95
C GLU A 48 -8.95 -8.31 17.74
N THR A 49 -10.00 -8.02 16.99
CA THR A 49 -10.96 -9.01 16.59
C THR A 49 -10.19 -9.77 15.55
N ARG A 50 -9.80 -11.01 15.85
CA ARG A 50 -9.24 -11.91 14.84
C ARG A 50 -10.29 -12.01 13.75
N ILE A 51 -10.11 -11.20 12.72
CA ILE A 51 -10.96 -11.20 11.53
C ILE A 51 -10.73 -12.58 10.95
N ASP A 52 -11.78 -13.41 10.95
CA ASP A 52 -11.73 -14.70 10.28
C ASP A 52 -11.28 -14.43 8.83
N VAL A 53 -10.31 -15.20 8.34
CA VAL A 53 -9.74 -15.06 6.98
C VAL A 53 -10.84 -15.13 5.91
N SER A 54 -12.02 -15.65 6.27
CA SER A 54 -13.24 -15.62 5.46
C SER A 54 -13.82 -14.22 5.20
N THR A 55 -13.47 -13.21 6.01
CA THR A 55 -14.01 -11.84 5.86
C THR A 55 -13.26 -11.09 4.76
N LYS A 56 -13.80 -11.18 3.55
CA LYS A 56 -13.25 -10.56 2.34
C LYS A 56 -13.83 -9.18 2.04
N SER A 57 -14.44 -8.51 3.01
CA SER A 57 -15.14 -7.24 2.75
C SER A 57 -14.91 -6.21 3.84
N ILE A 58 -14.72 -4.96 3.44
CA ILE A 58 -14.68 -3.79 4.33
C ILE A 58 -15.81 -2.85 3.93
N THR A 59 -16.64 -2.43 4.87
CA THR A 59 -17.82 -1.59 4.59
C THR A 59 -17.85 -0.38 5.50
N ASN A 60 -18.28 0.76 4.96
CA ASN A 60 -18.67 1.95 5.73
C ASN A 60 -20.06 2.44 5.26
N GLU A 61 -20.46 3.63 5.72
CA GLU A 61 -21.76 4.26 5.42
C GLU A 61 -22.04 4.47 3.91
N ARG A 62 -21.01 4.52 3.07
CA ARG A 62 -21.11 4.92 1.64
C ARG A 62 -20.63 3.85 0.67
N ILE A 63 -19.64 3.06 1.05
CA ILE A 63 -19.02 2.09 0.17
C ILE A 63 -18.81 0.75 0.87
N ARG A 64 -18.86 -0.30 0.06
CA ARG A 64 -18.34 -1.62 0.40
C ARG A 64 -17.23 -1.98 -0.58
N LEU A 65 -16.13 -2.50 -0.05
CA LEU A 65 -14.99 -3.00 -0.80
C LEU A 65 -14.91 -4.51 -0.59
N ASP A 66 -14.81 -5.27 -1.67
CA ASP A 66 -14.61 -6.72 -1.61
C ASP A 66 -13.24 -7.11 -2.18
N PHE A 67 -12.58 -8.03 -1.51
CA PHE A 67 -11.23 -8.51 -1.80
C PHE A 67 -11.25 -9.96 -2.26
N ASP A 68 -10.28 -10.35 -3.09
CA ASP A 68 -10.11 -11.75 -3.49
C ASP A 68 -9.36 -12.57 -2.42
N ASP A 69 -9.15 -13.86 -2.69
CA ASP A 69 -8.40 -14.78 -1.82
C ASP A 69 -6.94 -14.36 -1.57
N LEU A 70 -6.39 -13.48 -2.41
CA LEU A 70 -5.03 -12.96 -2.31
C LEU A 70 -4.98 -11.60 -1.59
N GLY A 71 -6.14 -11.08 -1.19
CA GLY A 71 -6.28 -9.77 -0.56
C GLY A 71 -6.23 -8.60 -1.54
N TYR A 72 -6.39 -8.85 -2.84
CA TYR A 72 -6.47 -7.79 -3.85
C TYR A 72 -7.89 -7.24 -3.94
N LEU A 73 -8.02 -5.93 -4.08
CA LEU A 73 -9.31 -5.29 -4.29
C LEU A 73 -9.93 -5.77 -5.61
N SER A 74 -11.15 -6.31 -5.52
CA SER A 74 -11.86 -6.92 -6.65
C SER A 74 -13.14 -6.16 -7.04
N THR A 75 -13.81 -5.55 -6.06
CA THR A 75 -15.09 -4.86 -6.29
C THR A 75 -15.23 -3.65 -5.37
N LEU A 76 -15.76 -2.57 -5.93
CA LEU A 76 -16.27 -1.43 -5.18
C LEU A 76 -17.79 -1.35 -5.40
N HIS A 77 -18.54 -1.37 -4.31
CA HIS A 77 -19.98 -1.16 -4.30
C HIS A 77 -20.27 0.22 -3.71
N ASP A 78 -20.87 1.09 -4.50
CA ASP A 78 -21.41 2.37 -4.04
C ASP A 78 -22.80 2.13 -3.45
N LEU A 79 -22.91 2.26 -2.12
CA LEU A 79 -24.15 2.01 -1.39
C LEU A 79 -25.20 3.10 -1.63
N SER A 80 -24.78 4.29 -2.07
CA SER A 80 -25.70 5.40 -2.32
C SER A 80 -26.41 5.27 -3.66
N THR A 81 -25.71 4.78 -4.68
CA THR A 81 -26.25 4.58 -6.03
C THR A 81 -26.65 3.13 -6.31
N GLY A 82 -26.22 2.19 -5.48
CA GLY A 82 -26.36 0.74 -5.68
C GLY A 82 -25.48 0.19 -6.81
N GLN A 83 -24.53 0.99 -7.31
CA GLN A 83 -23.71 0.61 -8.46
C GLN A 83 -22.50 -0.22 -8.03
N ASN A 84 -22.21 -1.25 -8.83
CA ASN A 84 -21.06 -2.12 -8.65
C ASN A 84 -20.01 -1.85 -9.71
N TYR A 85 -18.77 -1.69 -9.27
CA TYR A 85 -17.61 -1.48 -10.11
C TYR A 85 -16.63 -2.63 -9.91
N SER A 86 -16.42 -3.42 -10.95
CA SER A 86 -15.37 -4.44 -10.94
C SER A 86 -14.01 -3.76 -11.08
N ILE A 87 -13.09 -4.08 -10.18
CA ILE A 87 -11.73 -3.54 -10.11
C ILE A 87 -10.77 -4.73 -10.16
N ARG A 88 -9.62 -4.56 -10.81
CA ARG A 88 -8.55 -5.55 -10.82
C ARG A 88 -7.27 -4.91 -10.33
N GLN A 89 -6.96 -5.10 -9.05
CA GLN A 89 -5.69 -4.66 -8.48
C GLN A 89 -4.60 -5.69 -8.77
N GLU A 90 -3.46 -5.22 -9.30
CA GLU A 90 -2.30 -6.07 -9.57
C GLU A 90 -1.00 -5.31 -9.27
N PHE A 91 0.05 -6.08 -8.96
CA PHE A 91 1.38 -5.56 -8.71
C PHE A 91 2.34 -6.07 -9.76
N PHE A 92 2.98 -5.15 -10.46
CA PHE A 92 3.96 -5.44 -11.50
C PHE A 92 5.30 -4.81 -11.14
N TYR A 93 6.38 -5.35 -11.69
CA TYR A 93 7.71 -4.75 -11.60
C TYR A 93 8.39 -4.79 -12.96
N TYR A 94 9.25 -3.80 -13.20
CA TYR A 94 10.08 -3.75 -14.40
C TYR A 94 11.43 -4.41 -14.13
N HIS A 95 11.91 -5.18 -15.11
CA HIS A 95 13.25 -5.75 -15.07
C HIS A 95 14.26 -4.71 -15.55
N GLY A 96 15.35 -4.51 -14.81
CA GLY A 96 16.46 -3.68 -15.27
C GLY A 96 17.20 -4.34 -16.43
N HIS A 97 17.41 -3.61 -17.52
CA HIS A 97 18.18 -4.11 -18.66
C HIS A 97 19.68 -4.01 -18.35
N ASN A 98 20.37 -5.13 -18.17
CA ASN A 98 21.83 -5.17 -18.09
C ASN A 98 22.41 -4.98 -19.50
N VAL A 99 22.91 -3.79 -19.81
CA VAL A 99 23.62 -3.54 -21.08
C VAL A 99 25.06 -4.02 -20.92
N PHE A 100 25.34 -5.23 -21.41
CA PHE A 100 26.70 -5.71 -21.63
C PHE A 100 27.11 -5.30 -23.05
N TRP A 101 28.02 -4.33 -23.18
CA TRP A 101 28.57 -3.94 -24.48
C TRP A 101 29.40 -5.11 -25.03
N ILE A 102 28.92 -5.76 -26.09
CA ILE A 102 29.71 -6.73 -26.85
C ILE A 102 30.48 -5.95 -27.91
N THR A 103 31.79 -5.82 -27.75
CA THR A 103 32.68 -5.28 -28.78
C THR A 103 32.80 -6.30 -29.91
N THR A 104 32.03 -6.15 -31.00
CA THR A 104 32.25 -6.93 -32.21
C THR A 104 33.48 -6.40 -32.95
N SER A 105 34.58 -7.14 -32.94
CA SER A 105 35.68 -6.93 -33.87
C SER A 105 35.25 -7.38 -35.27
N PHE A 106 35.29 -6.46 -36.24
CA PHE A 106 35.07 -6.77 -37.65
C PHE A 106 36.33 -7.44 -38.20
N ALA A 107 36.25 -8.74 -38.50
CA ALA A 107 37.28 -9.43 -39.29
C ALA A 107 36.98 -9.22 -40.79
N THR A 108 37.65 -8.23 -41.39
CA THR A 108 37.63 -8.01 -42.85
C THR A 108 38.41 -9.13 -43.53
N LYS A 109 37.73 -10.00 -44.29
CA LYS A 109 38.35 -11.04 -45.12
C LYS A 109 38.55 -10.46 -46.53
N HIS A 110 39.78 -10.09 -46.88
CA HIS A 110 40.15 -9.80 -48.26
C HIS A 110 40.18 -11.12 -49.06
N GLN A 111 39.29 -11.28 -50.04
CA GLN A 111 39.48 -12.24 -51.13
C GLN A 111 40.12 -11.50 -52.30
N LEU A 112 41.36 -11.86 -52.62
CA LEU A 112 41.99 -11.56 -53.91
C LEU A 112 41.43 -12.56 -54.92
N ILE A 113 40.84 -12.04 -55.98
CA ILE A 113 40.53 -12.77 -57.21
C ILE A 113 41.77 -12.63 -58.09
N ASP A 114 42.43 -13.74 -58.40
CA ASP A 114 43.36 -13.82 -59.53
C ASP A 114 42.88 -14.91 -60.50
N ALA A 115 43.10 -14.61 -61.77
CA ALA A 115 42.48 -15.13 -62.99
C ALA A 115 42.80 -16.57 -63.36
#